data_AF-A0A956WVZ4-F1
#
_entry.id   AF-A0A956WVZ4-F1
#
_cell.length_a   1.000
_cell.length_b   1.000
_cell.length_c   1.000
_cell.angle_alpha   90.00
_cell.angle_beta   90.00
_cell.angle_gamma   90.00
#
_symmetry.space_group_name_H-M   'P 1'
#
loop_
_entity.id
_entity.type
_entity.pdbx_description
1 polymer ?
#
loop_
_entity_poly.entity_id
_entity_poly.type
_entity_poly.pdbx_seq_one_letter_code
_entity_poly.pdbx_strand_id
1 'polypeptide(L)' 'VVVATQVFDWVDVVNDMIALHNAGTYGGKAYTLTLANDGLKMVFNPEVQIPDDVMAAAQQAMQDIKDGKIDPLPAQ' A
#
# COMPACT_ATOMS: atom_id res chain seq x y z
N VAL A 1 -6.88 21.64 -0.98
CA VAL A 1 -7.24 20.74 0.14
C VAL A 1 -6.78 19.34 -0.22
N VAL A 2 -6.09 18.64 0.69
CA VAL A 2 -5.66 17.25 0.48
C VAL A 2 -6.74 16.34 1.08
N VAL A 3 -7.32 15.47 0.26
CA VAL A 3 -8.40 14.55 0.68
C VAL A 3 -7.84 13.25 1.23
N ALA A 4 -6.79 12.72 0.59
CA ALA A 4 -6.10 11.51 1.01
C ALA A 4 -4.62 11.55 0.62
N THR A 5 -3.81 10.74 1.29
CA THR A 5 -2.41 10.50 0.95
C THR A 5 -2.16 9.00 0.92
N GLN A 6 -1.41 8.54 -0.08
CA GLN A 6 -0.89 7.19 -0.11
C GLN A 6 0.43 7.14 0.65
N VAL A 7 0.48 6.31 1.67
CA VAL A 7 1.66 6.07 2.50
C VAL A 7 2.34 4.78 2.04
N PHE A 8 3.65 4.87 1.79
CA PHE A 8 4.50 3.73 1.51
C PHE A 8 5.12 3.27 2.83
N ASP A 9 4.71 2.12 3.33
CA ASP A 9 5.23 1.54 4.56
C ASP A 9 6.38 0.58 4.24
N TRP A 10 7.58 0.99 4.61
CA TRP A 10 8.82 0.26 4.34
C TRP A 10 9.30 -0.54 5.55
N VAL A 11 8.61 -0.51 6.70
CA VAL A 11 9.11 -1.09 7.94
C VAL A 11 9.47 -2.57 7.77
N ASP A 12 8.56 -3.37 7.20
CA ASP A 12 8.81 -4.80 6.99
C ASP A 12 9.91 -5.07 5.98
N VAL A 13 10.01 -4.24 4.93
CA VAL A 13 11.09 -4.35 3.94
C VAL A 13 12.45 -4.07 4.57
N VAL A 14 12.57 -3.00 5.36
CA VAL A 14 13.82 -2.63 6.03
C VAL A 14 14.20 -3.68 7.07
N ASN A 15 13.23 -4.18 7.84
CA ASN A 15 13.46 -5.26 8.81
C ASN A 15 13.97 -6.54 8.13
N ASP A 16 13.37 -6.93 7.01
CA ASP A 16 13.82 -8.09 6.23
C ASP A 16 15.22 -7.88 5.64
N MET A 17 15.54 -6.67 5.14
CA MET A 17 16.88 -6.34 4.66
C MET A 17 17.94 -6.45 5.78
N ILE A 18 17.63 -5.99 6.99
CA ILE A 18 18.52 -6.13 8.15
C ILE A 18 18.73 -7.61 8.50
N ALA A 19 17.65 -8.40 8.50
CA ALA A 19 17.73 -9.84 8.77
C ALA A 19 18.59 -10.57 7.73
N LEU A 20 18.40 -10.27 6.44
CA LEU A 20 19.18 -10.83 5.33
C LEU A 20 20.66 -10.45 5.44
N HIS A 21 20.94 -9.17 5.74
CA HIS A 21 22.30 -8.69 5.94
C HIS A 21 23.00 -9.46 7.07
N ASN A 22 22.34 -9.64 8.21
CA ASN A 22 22.87 -10.40 9.34
C ASN A 22 23.07 -11.89 9.02
N ALA A 23 22.31 -12.44 8.08
CA ALA A 23 22.46 -13.80 7.57
C ALA A 23 23.50 -13.92 6.44
N GLY A 24 24.19 -12.83 6.08
CA GLY A 24 25.21 -12.81 5.02
C GLY A 24 24.67 -12.70 3.60
N THR A 25 23.38 -12.39 3.43
CA THR A 25 22.76 -12.14 2.13
C THR A 25 22.68 -10.64 1.87
N TYR A 26 23.49 -10.15 0.91
CA TYR A 26 23.63 -8.73 0.62
C TYR A 26 22.94 -8.36 -0.70
N GLY A 27 21.65 -8.03 -0.63
CA GLY A 27 20.87 -7.56 -1.79
C GLY A 27 20.38 -8.68 -2.72
N GLY A 28 19.94 -8.31 -3.92
CA GLY A 28 19.39 -9.22 -4.94
C GLY A 28 17.91 -9.58 -4.78
N LYS A 29 17.27 -9.15 -3.69
CA LYS A 29 15.83 -9.31 -3.47
C LYS A 29 15.07 -8.06 -3.93
N ALA A 30 14.09 -8.25 -4.81
CA ALA A 30 13.10 -7.22 -5.16
C ALA A 30 11.89 -7.33 -4.23
N TYR A 31 11.34 -6.18 -3.83
CA TYR A 31 10.16 -6.10 -2.97
C TYR A 31 9.03 -5.42 -3.72
N THR A 32 7.83 -5.96 -3.61
CA THR A 32 6.61 -5.35 -4.15
C THR A 32 5.74 -4.91 -2.99
N LEU A 33 5.50 -3.60 -2.88
CA LEU A 33 4.55 -3.05 -1.92
C LEU A 33 3.16 -3.04 -2.56
N THR A 34 2.17 -3.53 -1.82
CA THR A 34 0.77 -3.59 -2.28
C THR A 34 -0.16 -3.14 -1.17
N LEU A 35 -1.42 -2.87 -1.53
CA LEU A 35 -2.47 -2.66 -0.52
C LEU A 35 -2.74 -3.97 0.27
N ALA A 36 -2.45 -5.13 -0.30
CA ALA A 36 -2.74 -6.43 0.30
C ALA A 36 -1.70 -6.85 1.35
N ASN A 37 -0.44 -6.45 1.20
CA ASN A 37 0.63 -6.70 2.17
C ASN A 37 0.89 -5.51 3.10
N ASP A 38 -0.01 -4.53 3.12
CA ASP A 38 0.08 -3.29 3.89
C ASP A 38 1.34 -2.43 3.62
N GLY A 39 2.14 -2.76 2.60
CA GLY A 39 3.23 -1.92 2.13
C GLY A 39 2.76 -0.61 1.52
N LEU A 40 1.49 -0.56 1.07
CA LEU A 40 0.78 0.65 0.68
C LEU A 40 -0.45 0.84 1.57
N LYS A 41 -0.63 2.05 2.09
CA LYS A 41 -1.79 2.43 2.92
C LYS A 41 -2.41 3.72 2.40
N MET A 42 -3.73 3.84 2.48
CA MET A 42 -4.43 5.10 2.20
C MET A 42 -4.81 5.76 3.52
N VAL A 43 -4.41 7.02 3.68
CA VAL A 43 -4.77 7.85 4.85
C VAL A 43 -5.65 8.98 4.37
N PHE A 44 -6.89 9.02 4.87
CA PHE A 44 -7.85 10.08 4.57
C PHE A 44 -7.70 11.24 5.56
N ASN A 45 -7.84 12.47 5.06
CA ASN A 45 -7.73 13.65 5.90
C ASN A 45 -8.98 13.78 6.80
N PRO A 46 -8.84 13.72 8.13
CA PRO A 46 -9.99 13.80 9.03
C PRO A 46 -10.65 15.18 9.05
N GLU A 47 -9.96 16.24 8.60
CA GLU A 47 -10.51 17.59 8.52
C GLU A 47 -11.37 17.82 7.26
N VAL A 48 -11.40 16.86 6.34
CA VAL A 48 -12.18 16.93 5.11
C VAL A 48 -13.41 16.04 5.25
N GLN A 49 -14.59 16.66 5.20
CA GLN A 49 -15.82 15.90 5.13
C GLN A 49 -15.94 15.23 3.75
N ILE A 50 -15.91 13.91 3.74
CA ILE A 50 -16.08 13.08 2.55
C ILE A 50 -17.49 12.50 2.62
N PRO A 51 -18.33 12.66 1.57
CA PRO A 51 -19.63 12.00 1.50
C PRO A 51 -19.51 10.48 1.69
N ASP A 52 -20.48 9.87 2.38
CA ASP A 52 -20.43 8.45 2.76
C ASP A 52 -20.35 7.52 1.55
N ASP A 53 -21.06 7.84 0.47
CA ASP A 53 -21.04 7.10 -0.78
C ASP A 53 -19.66 7.14 -1.46
N VAL A 54 -19.00 8.30 -1.42
CA VAL A 54 -17.64 8.48 -1.95
C VAL A 54 -16.62 7.71 -1.10
N MET A 55 -16.75 7.75 0.24
CA MET A 55 -15.89 6.97 1.13
C MET A 55 -16.07 5.47 0.92
N ALA A 56 -17.31 5.01 0.81
CA ALA A 56 -17.63 3.60 0.54
C ALA A 56 -17.06 3.14 -0.81
N ALA A 57 -17.18 3.96 -1.86
CA ALA A 57 -16.60 3.66 -3.16
C ALA A 57 -15.07 3.54 -3.10
N ALA A 58 -14.40 4.43 -2.35
CA ALA A 58 -12.96 4.36 -2.16
C ALA A 58 -12.53 3.09 -1.39
N GLN A 59 -13.26 2.74 -0.33
CA GLN A 59 -13.02 1.50 0.44
C GLN A 59 -13.23 0.25 -0.41
N GLN A 60 -14.30 0.21 -1.20
CA GLN A 60 -14.58 -0.90 -2.10
C GLN A 60 -13.48 -1.06 -3.17
N ALA A 61 -13.06 0.05 -3.80
CA ALA A 61 -11.97 0.00 -4.78
C ALA A 61 -10.66 -0.50 -4.16
N MET A 62 -10.32 -0.05 -2.95
CA MET A 62 -9.15 -0.58 -2.23
C MET A 62 -9.28 -2.09 -1.98
N GLN A 63 -10.46 -2.58 -1.58
CA GLN A 63 -10.68 -4.00 -1.37
C GLN A 63 -10.60 -4.80 -2.67
N ASP A 64 -11.17 -4.29 -3.76
CA ASP A 64 -11.13 -4.96 -5.06
C ASP A 64 -9.71 -5.01 -5.64
N ILE A 65 -8.85 -4.03 -5.33
CA ILE A 65 -7.41 -4.10 -5.63
C ILE A 65 -6.73 -5.17 -4.75
N LYS A 66 -7.03 -5.22 -3.45
CA LYS A 66 -6.47 -6.25 -2.54
C LYS A 66 -6.88 -7.66 -2.96
N ASP A 67 -8.12 -7.83 -3.40
CA ASP A 67 -8.68 -9.10 -3.87
C ASP A 67 -8.20 -9.48 -5.29
N GLY A 68 -7.50 -8.58 -5.99
CA GLY A 68 -7.04 -8.78 -7.36
C GLY A 68 -8.14 -8.70 -8.43
N LYS A 69 -9.34 -8.20 -8.09
CA LYS A 69 -10.42 -7.94 -9.06
C LYS A 69 -10.12 -6.72 -9.92
N ILE A 70 -9.38 -5.76 -9.38
CA ILE A 70 -8.85 -4.59 -10.10
C ILE A 70 -7.33 -4.70 -10.11
N ASP A 71 -6.73 -4.70 -11.30
CA ASP A 71 -5.30 -4.42 -11.47
C ASP A 71 -5.13 -2.92 -11.75
N PRO A 72 -4.55 -2.15 -10.82
CA PRO A 72 -4.35 -0.71 -11.01
C PRO A 72 -3.16 -0.39 -11.92
N LEU A 73 -2.35 -1.39 -12.30
CA LEU A 73 -1.22 -1.22 -13.19
C LEU A 73 -1.63 -1.54 -14.64
N PRO A 74 -1.06 -0.83 -15.63
CA PRO A 74 -1.25 -1.21 -17.02
C PRO A 74 -0.65 -2.60 -17.26
N ALA A 75 -1.26 -3.37 -18.17
CA ALA A 75 -0.64 -4.59 -18.69
C ALA A 75 0.75 -4.26 -19.23
N GLN A 76 1.76 -5.01 -18.78
CA GLN A 76 3.17 -4.82 -19.17
C GLN A 76 3.43 -5.36 -20.58
#